data_AF-A0AAE5X4E3-F1
#
_entry.id   AF-A0AAE5X4E3-F1
#
_cell.length_a   1.000
_cell.length_b   1.000
_cell.length_c   1.000
_cell.angle_alpha   90.00
_cell.angle_beta   90.00
_cell.angle_gamma   90.00
#
_symmetry.space_group_name_H-M   'P 1'
#
loop_
_entity.id
_entity.type
_entity.pdbx_description
1 polymer ?
#
loop_
_entity_poly.entity_id
_entity_poly.type
_entity_poly.pdbx_seq_one_letter_code
_entity_poly.pdbx_strand_id
1 'polypeptide(L)' 'MPDAEMTALLQAVLDEVCADLPPWDTTTRERVAERLRNLVRSGRSSVDELKRVGGDALIRAPTMWP' A
#
# COMPACT_ATOMS: atom_id res chain seq x y z
N MET A 1 7.90 16.51 8.36
CA MET A 1 8.88 15.50 7.90
C MET A 1 8.29 14.15 8.26
N PRO A 2 8.07 13.22 7.32
CA PRO A 2 7.71 11.86 7.70
C PRO A 2 8.91 11.29 8.49
N ASP A 3 8.66 10.77 9.68
CA ASP A 3 9.68 10.08 10.45
C ASP A 3 10.30 8.95 9.60
N ALA A 4 11.62 8.78 9.71
CA ALA A 4 12.32 7.70 9.01
C ALA A 4 11.70 6.33 9.37
N GLU A 5 11.26 6.19 10.61
CA GLU A 5 10.56 5.01 11.13
C GLU A 5 9.21 4.79 10.43
N MET A 6 8.46 5.87 10.20
CA MET A 6 7.17 5.85 9.51
C MET A 6 7.32 5.50 8.02
N THR A 7 8.42 5.97 7.42
CA THR A 7 8.77 5.65 6.02
C THR A 7 9.19 4.19 5.88
N ALA A 8 9.97 3.66 6.83
CA ALA A 8 10.39 2.26 6.86
C ALA A 8 9.19 1.32 7.05
N LEU A 9 8.27 1.65 7.96
CA LEU A 9 7.02 0.91 8.14
C LEU A 9 6.16 0.90 6.87
N LEU A 10 6.03 2.06 6.23
CA LEU A 10 5.29 2.16 4.98
C LEU A 10 5.90 1.28 3.89
N GLN A 11 7.22 1.30 3.73
CA GLN A 11 7.92 0.44 2.76
C GLN A 11 7.76 -1.05 3.09
N ALA A 12 7.85 -1.45 4.36
CA ALA A 12 7.67 -2.84 4.76
C ALA A 12 6.25 -3.35 4.45
N VAL A 13 5.22 -2.55 4.76
CA VAL A 13 3.84 -2.90 4.40
C VAL A 13 3.64 -2.89 2.89
N LEU A 14 4.28 -1.95 2.19
CA LEU A 14 4.23 -1.93 0.73
C LEU A 14 4.79 -3.21 0.14
N ASP A 15 5.96 -3.64 0.61
CA ASP A 15 6.66 -4.83 0.14
C ASP A 15 5.84 -6.09 0.40
N GLU A 16 5.27 -6.25 1.60
CA GLU A 16 4.36 -7.36 1.91
C GLU A 16 3.11 -7.38 1.00
N VAL A 17 2.44 -6.25 0.82
CA VAL A 17 1.23 -6.17 -0.01
C VAL A 17 1.57 -6.34 -1.50
N CYS A 18 2.73 -5.85 -1.92
CA CYS A 18 3.21 -5.97 -3.30
C CYS A 18 3.91 -7.29 -3.61
N ALA A 19 4.19 -8.13 -2.60
CA ALA A 19 4.69 -9.49 -2.78
C ALA A 19 3.61 -10.40 -3.39
N ASP A 20 2.34 -10.12 -3.11
CA ASP A 20 1.20 -10.81 -3.72
C ASP A 20 0.89 -10.30 -5.13
N LEU A 21 1.42 -9.12 -5.49
CA LEU A 21 1.22 -8.52 -6.81
C LEU A 21 2.21 -9.05 -7.85
N PRO A 22 1.74 -9.28 -9.09
CA PRO A 22 2.63 -9.57 -10.20
C PRO A 22 3.62 -8.42 -10.44
N PRO A 23 4.88 -8.72 -10.80
CA PRO A 23 5.89 -7.69 -11.04
C PRO A 23 5.60 -6.77 -12.23
N TRP A 24 4.70 -7.18 -13.13
CA TRP A 24 4.24 -6.37 -14.27
C TRP A 24 3.09 -5.41 -13.91
N ASP A 25 2.48 -5.55 -12.73
CA ASP A 25 1.33 -4.76 -12.29
C ASP A 25 1.77 -3.47 -11.56
N THR A 26 2.59 -2.68 -12.27
CA THR A 26 3.18 -1.43 -11.74
C THR A 26 2.10 -0.43 -11.34
N THR A 27 1.01 -0.37 -12.10
CA THR A 27 -0.13 0.52 -11.83
C THR A 27 -0.81 0.21 -10.50
N THR A 28 -1.02 -1.07 -10.17
CA THR A 28 -1.61 -1.45 -8.88
C THR A 28 -0.63 -1.17 -7.75
N ARG A 29 0.67 -1.44 -7.96
CA ARG A 29 1.76 -1.09 -7.02
C ARG A 29 1.79 0.40 -6.67
N GLU A 30 1.71 1.26 -7.68
CA GLU A 30 1.70 2.71 -7.49
C GLU A 30 0.44 3.17 -6.77
N ARG A 31 -0.75 2.63 -7.11
CA ARG A 31 -2.00 2.96 -6.40
C ARG A 31 -1.98 2.54 -4.94
N VAL A 32 -1.45 1.37 -4.63
CA VAL A 32 -1.28 0.88 -3.25
C VAL A 32 -0.32 1.81 -2.49
N ALA A 33 0.81 2.18 -3.11
CA ALA A 33 1.76 3.11 -2.53
C ALA A 33 1.18 4.50 -2.29
N GLU A 34 0.41 5.03 -3.22
CA GLU A 34 -0.23 6.32 -3.07
C GLU A 34 -1.29 6.29 -1.97
N ARG A 35 -2.15 5.26 -1.92
CA ARG A 35 -3.14 5.09 -0.85
C ARG A 35 -2.49 4.99 0.53
N LEU A 36 -1.44 4.17 0.67
CA LEU A 36 -0.73 4.00 1.92
C LEU A 36 -0.07 5.31 2.37
N ARG A 37 0.60 6.03 1.44
CA ARG A 37 1.19 7.34 1.73
C ARG A 37 0.14 8.35 2.16
N ASN A 38 -1.03 8.33 1.55
CA ASN A 38 -2.12 9.25 1.90
C ASN A 38 -2.69 8.93 3.28
N LEU A 39 -2.81 7.65 3.64
CA LEU A 39 -3.24 7.21 4.97
C LEU A 39 -2.31 7.72 6.06
N VAL A 40 -1.01 7.53 5.86
CA VAL A 40 0.05 8.01 6.75
C VAL A 40 0.04 9.53 6.86
N ARG A 41 -0.14 10.23 5.72
CA ARG A 41 -0.26 11.70 5.69
C ARG A 41 -1.50 12.21 6.43
N SER A 42 -2.60 11.46 6.43
CA SER A 42 -3.80 11.74 7.23
C SER A 42 -3.65 11.44 8.72
N GLY A 43 -2.46 11.01 9.18
CA GLY A 43 -2.20 10.70 10.59
C GLY A 43 -2.71 9.32 11.03
N ARG A 44 -3.12 8.47 10.08
CA ARG A 44 -3.48 7.09 10.35
C ARG A 44 -2.29 6.19 10.03
N SER A 45 -1.58 5.78 11.07
CA SER A 45 -0.27 5.12 10.97
C SER A 45 -0.24 3.72 11.58
N SER A 46 -1.40 3.15 11.94
CA SER A 46 -1.43 1.79 12.47
C SER A 46 -1.15 0.77 11.36
N VAL A 47 -0.17 -0.11 11.59
CA VAL A 47 0.25 -1.16 10.64
C VAL A 47 -0.93 -2.03 10.20
N ASP A 48 -1.85 -2.30 11.11
CA ASP A 48 -3.05 -3.10 10.85
C ASP A 48 -4.00 -2.40 9.86
N GLU A 49 -4.10 -1.07 9.92
CA GLU A 49 -4.91 -0.27 9.00
C GLU A 49 -4.23 -0.14 7.63
N LEU A 50 -2.90 -0.01 7.61
CA LEU A 50 -2.10 -0.02 6.37
C LEU A 50 -2.27 -1.36 5.64
N LYS A 51 -2.15 -2.49 6.35
CA LYS A 51 -2.38 -3.83 5.77
C LYS A 51 -3.81 -3.99 5.26
N ARG A 52 -4.81 -3.52 6.01
CA ARG A 52 -6.22 -3.57 5.57
C ARG A 52 -6.47 -2.74 4.32
N VAL A 53 -5.96 -1.52 4.25
CA VAL A 53 -6.16 -0.62 3.11
C VAL A 53 -5.36 -1.07 1.90
N GLY A 54 -4.15 -1.58 2.11
CA GLY A 54 -3.35 -2.22 1.06
C GLY A 54 -4.07 -3.43 0.48
N GLY A 55 -4.53 -4.35 1.34
CA GLY A 55 -5.30 -5.53 0.94
C GLY A 55 -6.64 -5.19 0.28
N ASP A 56 -7.37 -4.18 0.77
CA ASP A 56 -8.58 -3.67 0.10
C ASP A 56 -8.24 -3.11 -1.29
N ALA A 57 -7.14 -2.39 -1.43
CA ALA A 57 -6.71 -1.89 -2.74
C ALA A 57 -6.37 -3.02 -3.72
N LEU A 58 -5.91 -4.18 -3.22
CA LEU A 58 -5.71 -5.39 -4.02
C LEU A 58 -7.04 -6.08 -4.37
N ILE A 59 -7.90 -6.36 -3.39
CA ILE A 59 -9.17 -7.10 -3.56
C ILE A 59 -10.18 -6.29 -4.39
N ARG A 60 -10.15 -4.97 -4.23
CA ARG A 60 -11.04 -4.03 -4.90
C ARG A 60 -10.46 -3.54 -6.23
N ALA A 61 -9.23 -3.93 -6.59
CA ALA A 61 -8.80 -3.95 -7.98
C ALA A 61 -9.61 -5.07 -8.65
N PRO A 62 -10.65 -4.74 -9.44
CA PRO A 62 -11.45 -5.77 -10.03
C PRO A 62 -10.54 -6.59 -10.95
N THR A 63 -10.64 -7.90 -10.86
CA THR A 63 -10.12 -8.93 -11.78
C THR A 63 -10.61 -8.77 -13.23
N MET A 64 -11.06 -7.58 -13.60
CA MET A 64 -11.31 -7.16 -14.96
C MET A 64 -10.47 -5.91 -15.18
N TRP A 65 -9.33 -6.03 -15.85
CA TRP A 65 -9.03 -5.27 -17.07
C TRP A 65 -7.66 -5.66 -17.68
N PRO A 66 -7.52 -5.48 -19.01
CA PRO A 66 -6.69 -6.31 -19.89
C PRO A 66 -5.19 -6.01 -19.86
#